data_AF-A0A3A9SZE3-F1
#
_entry.id   AF-A0A3A9SZE3-F1
#
_cell.length_a   1.000
_cell.length_b   1.000
_cell.length_c   1.000
_cell.angle_alpha   90.00
_cell.angle_beta   90.00
_cell.angle_gamma   90.00
#
_symmetry.space_group_name_H-M   'P 1'
#
loop_
_entity.id
_entity.type
_entity.pdbx_description
1 polymer ?
#
loop_
_entity_poly.entity_id
_entity_poly.type
_entity_poly.pdbx_seq_one_letter_code
_entity_poly.pdbx_strand_id
1 'polypeptide(L)'
;MSNERKLKEGAATFYIYDKELHHKDDDPFIVWLKSEGFKAEYFGHGNVDNAIYVNINSKVYTWGMAGVSLSAVVGNHAIHIDEFKKIYEIFKKYSGFTFSIYTEEDQRAYDDYMAQIPILKEQAEKSRKEYFSKNPTYEEWCHDVACKIMEDEWYSQYTSMEKIYDDMKDKFIESELRFDFSEKKLPAEIACEWWIITF
;
A
#
# COMPACT_ATOMS: atom_id res chain seq x y z
N MET A 1 22.51 -2.38 32.34
CA MET A 1 22.28 -1.06 31.72
C MET A 1 20.79 -0.91 31.42
N SER A 2 20.21 0.25 31.74
CA SER A 2 18.75 0.50 31.88
C SER A 2 17.92 0.21 30.62
N ASN A 3 16.71 -0.35 30.82
CA ASN A 3 15.69 -0.60 29.80
C ASN A 3 15.10 0.67 29.18
N GLU A 4 15.43 1.87 29.69
CA GLU A 4 14.92 3.17 29.18
C GLU A 4 15.34 3.50 27.73
N ARG A 5 16.44 2.93 27.20
CA ARG A 5 16.85 3.15 25.79
C ARG A 5 16.08 2.32 24.76
N LYS A 6 15.40 1.24 25.18
CA LYS A 6 14.59 0.38 24.28
C LYS A 6 13.31 1.09 23.82
N LEU A 7 12.97 2.21 24.47
CA LEU A 7 11.70 2.91 24.39
C LEU A 7 11.77 4.24 23.61
N LYS A 8 12.82 4.54 22.82
CA LYS A 8 12.69 5.52 21.72
C LYS A 8 12.23 4.85 20.40
N GLU A 9 11.24 3.98 20.58
CA GLU A 9 10.00 3.96 19.78
C GLU A 9 10.00 3.34 18.38
N GLY A 10 10.57 2.14 18.26
CA GLY A 10 10.28 1.21 17.16
C GLY A 10 10.94 -0.14 17.41
N ALA A 11 10.27 -1.03 18.13
CA ALA A 11 10.92 -2.16 18.83
C ALA A 11 11.60 -3.21 17.93
N ALA A 12 11.30 -3.21 16.63
CA ALA A 12 11.94 -4.06 15.64
C ALA A 12 12.23 -3.28 14.37
N THR A 13 13.25 -3.74 13.66
CA THR A 13 13.72 -3.18 12.40
C THR A 13 13.56 -4.20 11.30
N PHE A 14 13.32 -3.72 10.08
CA PHE A 14 13.56 -4.53 8.90
C PHE A 14 15.05 -4.57 8.64
N TYR A 15 15.59 -5.78 8.51
CA TYR A 15 16.96 -5.97 8.10
C TYR A 15 16.96 -6.15 6.59
N ILE A 16 17.60 -5.23 5.87
CA ILE A 16 17.64 -5.24 4.42
C ILE A 16 19.04 -5.65 4.00
N TYR A 17 19.12 -6.65 3.14
CA TYR A 17 20.37 -7.08 2.54
C TYR A 17 20.27 -7.05 1.03
N ASP A 18 21.07 -6.22 0.38
CA ASP A 18 21.11 -6.11 -1.07
C ASP A 18 22.51 -5.73 -1.55
N LYS A 19 22.98 -6.36 -2.63
CA LYS A 19 24.34 -6.11 -3.17
C LYS A 19 24.49 -4.73 -3.81
N GLU A 20 23.36 -4.10 -4.12
CA GLU A 20 23.32 -2.75 -4.68
C GLU A 20 23.45 -1.67 -3.60
N LEU A 21 23.35 -2.02 -2.31
CA LEU A 21 23.50 -1.05 -1.22
C LEU A 21 24.97 -0.69 -1.01
N HIS A 22 25.25 0.58 -1.17
CA HIS A 22 26.56 1.13 -0.90
C HIS A 22 26.49 2.13 0.24
N HIS A 23 27.47 2.09 1.15
CA HIS A 23 27.58 3.04 2.24
C HIS A 23 28.02 4.43 1.75
N LYS A 24 27.15 5.08 0.97
CA LYS A 24 27.32 6.40 0.37
C LYS A 24 26.04 7.20 0.52
N ASP A 25 26.18 8.51 0.69
CA ASP A 25 25.05 9.41 0.88
C ASP A 25 24.16 9.60 -0.37
N ASP A 26 24.71 9.29 -1.55
CA ASP A 26 24.08 9.39 -2.87
C ASP A 26 23.50 8.05 -3.38
N ASP A 27 23.56 7.00 -2.57
CA ASP A 27 22.92 5.72 -2.88
C ASP A 27 21.40 5.91 -3.11
N PRO A 28 20.81 5.38 -4.20
CA PRO A 28 19.41 5.61 -4.54
C PRO A 28 18.42 5.24 -3.41
N PHE A 29 18.72 4.20 -2.64
CA PHE A 29 17.88 3.78 -1.53
C PHE A 29 18.01 4.72 -0.34
N ILE A 30 19.21 5.22 -0.06
CA ILE A 30 19.46 6.21 1.00
C ILE A 30 18.79 7.54 0.68
N VAL A 31 18.87 8.00 -0.58
CA VAL A 31 18.15 9.20 -1.04
C VAL A 31 16.65 9.02 -0.88
N TRP A 32 16.12 7.86 -1.25
CA TRP A 32 14.70 7.53 -1.07
C TRP A 32 14.28 7.54 0.40
N LEU A 33 15.03 6.89 1.30
CA LEU A 33 14.77 6.90 2.74
C LEU A 33 14.73 8.34 3.30
N LYS A 34 15.70 9.19 2.91
CA LYS A 34 15.74 10.60 3.33
C LYS A 34 14.51 11.37 2.82
N SER A 35 14.07 11.13 1.58
CA SER A 35 12.86 11.76 1.02
C SER A 35 11.57 11.36 1.74
N GLU A 36 11.53 10.14 2.27
CA GLU A 36 10.44 9.62 3.11
C GLU A 36 10.54 10.08 4.58
N GLY A 37 11.52 10.93 4.91
CA GLY A 37 11.69 11.53 6.23
C GLY A 37 12.49 10.67 7.21
N PHE A 38 13.16 9.62 6.75
CA PHE A 38 14.03 8.81 7.59
C PHE A 38 15.36 9.51 7.88
N LYS A 39 15.89 9.29 9.09
CA LYS A 39 17.15 9.85 9.56
C LYS A 39 18.18 8.75 9.80
N ALA A 40 19.44 9.03 9.45
CA ALA A 40 20.54 8.13 9.77
C ALA A 40 20.90 8.23 11.26
N GLU A 41 21.10 7.09 11.90
CA GLU A 41 21.73 6.96 13.21
C GLU A 41 23.00 6.12 13.06
N TYR A 42 24.12 6.59 13.62
CA TYR A 42 25.43 5.96 13.45
C TYR A 42 25.93 5.39 14.76
N PHE A 43 26.11 4.07 14.80
CA PHE A 43 26.57 3.34 15.99
C PHE A 43 28.00 2.81 15.78
N GLY A 44 29.00 3.60 16.15
CA GLY A 44 30.40 3.14 16.23
C GLY A 44 31.09 2.83 14.89
N HIS A 45 32.17 2.05 14.95
CA HIS A 45 33.00 1.65 13.80
C HIS A 45 32.73 0.18 13.43
N GLY A 46 32.73 -0.15 12.12
CA GLY A 46 32.56 -1.52 11.63
C GLY A 46 31.34 -1.77 10.73
N ASN A 47 30.77 -0.71 10.15
CA ASN A 47 29.66 -0.81 9.21
C ASN A 47 30.10 -1.57 7.94
N VAL A 48 29.25 -2.47 7.46
CA VAL A 48 29.45 -3.19 6.21
C VAL A 48 28.52 -2.67 5.12
N ASP A 49 29.01 -2.69 3.89
CA ASP A 49 28.17 -2.54 2.70
C ASP A 49 27.14 -3.67 2.63
N ASN A 50 26.13 -3.48 1.79
CA ASN A 50 25.07 -4.44 1.50
C ASN A 50 24.05 -4.69 2.60
N ALA A 51 24.18 -4.10 3.80
CA ALA A 51 23.29 -4.38 4.91
C ALA A 51 22.85 -3.12 5.65
N ILE A 52 21.54 -2.98 5.89
CA ILE A 52 20.97 -1.82 6.59
C ILE A 52 19.77 -2.24 7.45
N TYR A 53 19.68 -1.68 8.65
CA TYR A 53 18.52 -1.79 9.52
C TYR A 53 17.65 -0.56 9.34
N VAL A 54 16.35 -0.76 9.08
CA VAL A 54 15.38 0.33 8.92
C VAL A 54 14.22 0.17 9.88
N ASN A 55 13.91 1.25 10.60
CA ASN A 55 12.82 1.34 11.55
C ASN A 55 11.72 2.24 10.99
N ILE A 56 10.59 1.64 10.61
CA ILE A 56 9.46 2.40 10.05
C ILE A 56 8.83 3.31 11.10
N ASN A 57 8.74 2.86 12.36
CA ASN A 57 8.03 3.58 13.42
C ASN A 57 8.77 4.85 13.84
N SER A 58 10.07 4.74 14.10
CA SER A 58 10.89 5.91 14.49
C SER A 58 11.44 6.69 13.29
N LYS A 59 11.23 6.19 12.06
CA LYS A 59 11.83 6.71 10.83
C LYS A 59 13.35 6.88 10.96
N VAL A 60 14.02 5.83 11.39
CA VAL A 60 15.48 5.81 11.54
C VAL A 60 16.08 4.64 10.78
N TYR A 61 17.28 4.81 10.23
CA TYR A 61 18.07 3.70 9.70
C TYR A 61 19.51 3.72 10.19
N THR A 62 20.16 2.56 10.18
CA THR A 62 21.59 2.41 10.48
C THR A 62 22.19 1.25 9.70
N TRP A 63 23.47 1.32 9.38
CA TRP A 63 24.18 0.28 8.62
C TRP A 63 24.38 -0.99 9.45
N GLY A 64 24.37 -2.13 8.78
CA GLY A 64 24.67 -3.42 9.39
C GLY A 64 26.13 -3.49 9.84
N MET A 65 26.38 -4.33 10.85
CA MET A 65 27.72 -4.61 11.38
C MET A 65 27.97 -6.12 11.38
N ALA A 66 29.13 -6.55 10.89
CA ALA A 66 29.47 -7.97 10.86
C ALA A 66 29.55 -8.56 12.28
N GLY A 67 28.74 -9.59 12.55
CA GLY A 67 28.74 -10.31 13.83
C GLY A 67 28.07 -9.58 14.99
N VAL A 68 27.42 -8.44 14.75
CA VAL A 68 26.76 -7.64 15.80
C VAL A 68 25.29 -7.43 15.44
N SER A 69 24.39 -7.91 16.32
CA SER A 69 22.95 -7.65 16.21
C SER A 69 22.62 -6.30 16.85
N LEU A 70 22.24 -5.32 16.02
CA LEU A 70 21.94 -3.95 16.47
C LEU A 70 20.51 -3.79 17.00
N SER A 71 19.57 -4.56 16.47
CA SER A 71 18.15 -4.49 16.81
C SER A 71 17.46 -5.83 16.55
N ALA A 72 16.26 -6.02 17.11
CA ALA A 72 15.41 -7.16 16.76
C ALA A 72 14.99 -7.05 15.28
N VAL A 73 15.04 -8.16 14.55
CA VAL A 73 14.70 -8.20 13.14
C VAL A 73 13.29 -8.76 12.95
N VAL A 74 12.43 -8.01 12.26
CA VAL A 74 11.10 -8.50 11.88
C VAL A 74 11.27 -9.76 11.04
N GLY A 75 10.61 -10.86 11.45
CA GLY A 75 10.69 -12.15 10.76
C GLY A 75 11.99 -12.94 10.98
N ASN A 76 12.97 -12.41 11.73
CA ASN A 76 14.28 -13.04 11.96
C ASN A 76 15.08 -13.35 10.67
N HIS A 77 14.85 -12.62 9.57
CA HIS A 77 15.61 -12.76 8.32
C HIS A 77 15.79 -11.39 7.62
N ALA A 78 16.72 -11.33 6.66
CA ALA A 78 16.87 -10.18 5.78
C ALA A 78 15.82 -10.20 4.66
N ILE A 79 15.53 -9.03 4.07
CA ILE A 79 14.71 -8.86 2.87
C ILE A 79 15.42 -7.94 1.86
N HIS A 80 14.95 -7.90 0.61
CA HIS A 80 15.47 -7.02 -0.44
C HIS A 80 14.84 -5.62 -0.40
N ILE A 81 15.46 -4.67 -1.12
CA ILE A 81 15.01 -3.26 -1.15
C ILE A 81 13.58 -3.13 -1.68
N ASP A 82 13.23 -3.84 -2.76
CA ASP A 82 11.91 -3.75 -3.39
C ASP A 82 10.81 -4.32 -2.47
N GLU A 83 11.11 -5.41 -1.76
CA GLU A 83 10.24 -6.01 -0.75
C GLU A 83 10.01 -5.03 0.41
N PHE A 84 11.07 -4.38 0.90
CA PHE A 84 10.94 -3.37 1.94
C PHE A 84 10.07 -2.19 1.50
N LYS A 85 10.25 -1.69 0.27
CA LYS A 85 9.43 -0.58 -0.26
C LYS A 85 7.94 -0.95 -0.31
N LYS A 86 7.59 -2.15 -0.77
CA LYS A 86 6.21 -2.67 -0.78
C LYS A 86 5.63 -2.74 0.63
N ILE A 87 6.40 -3.27 1.60
CA ILE A 87 5.97 -3.30 3.01
C ILE A 87 5.75 -1.88 3.53
N TYR A 88 6.69 -0.97 3.27
CA TYR A 88 6.59 0.41 3.72
C TYR A 88 5.36 1.12 3.13
N GLU A 89 5.01 0.89 1.86
CA GLU A 89 3.80 1.44 1.25
C GLU A 89 2.53 0.97 1.96
N ILE A 90 2.46 -0.32 2.34
CA ILE A 90 1.37 -0.85 3.15
C ILE A 90 1.29 -0.08 4.48
N PHE A 91 2.39 0.05 5.21
CA PHE A 91 2.41 0.76 6.50
C PHE A 91 2.06 2.26 6.34
N LYS A 92 2.57 2.91 5.30
CA LYS A 92 2.33 4.32 4.98
C LYS A 92 0.85 4.58 4.69
N LYS A 93 0.17 3.66 3.98
CA LYS A 93 -1.29 3.73 3.75
C LYS A 93 -2.07 3.82 5.07
N TYR A 94 -1.57 3.21 6.15
CA TYR A 94 -2.26 3.15 7.43
C TYR A 94 -1.66 4.05 8.53
N SER A 95 -0.65 4.89 8.24
CA SER A 95 0.09 5.63 9.28
C SER A 95 -0.73 6.66 10.07
N GLY A 96 -1.93 7.00 9.61
CA GLY A 96 -2.89 7.87 10.31
C GLY A 96 -3.90 7.11 11.19
N PHE A 97 -3.91 5.78 11.14
CA PHE A 97 -4.78 4.93 11.94
C PHE A 97 -3.99 4.40 13.13
N THR A 98 -4.05 5.11 14.26
CA THR A 98 -3.39 4.69 15.50
C THR A 98 -4.12 3.48 16.08
N PHE A 99 -3.67 2.25 15.78
CA PHE A 99 -4.13 1.05 16.49
C PHE A 99 -3.35 0.88 17.80
N SER A 100 -3.54 1.82 18.72
CA SER A 100 -3.10 1.68 20.09
C SER A 100 -4.10 0.81 20.85
N ILE A 101 -4.11 -0.50 20.54
CA ILE A 101 -4.94 -1.53 21.18
C ILE A 101 -6.44 -1.32 20.91
N TYR A 102 -7.04 -2.21 20.11
CA TYR A 102 -8.47 -2.19 19.80
C TYR A 102 -9.30 -2.04 21.08
N THR A 103 -10.23 -1.08 21.10
CA THR A 103 -11.29 -1.10 22.12
C THR A 103 -12.24 -2.27 21.85
N GLU A 104 -13.01 -2.71 22.85
CA GLU A 104 -14.05 -3.73 22.63
C GLU A 104 -15.07 -3.29 21.56
N GLU A 105 -15.27 -1.98 21.39
CA GLU A 105 -16.13 -1.41 20.35
C GLU A 105 -15.51 -1.57 18.95
N ASP A 106 -14.21 -1.29 18.79
CA ASP A 106 -13.51 -1.48 17.51
C ASP A 106 -13.44 -2.96 17.11
N GLN A 107 -13.19 -3.85 18.08
CA GLN A 107 -13.18 -5.29 17.84
C GLN A 107 -14.58 -5.78 17.42
N ARG A 108 -15.63 -5.30 18.09
CA ARG A 108 -17.01 -5.67 17.73
C ARG A 108 -17.40 -5.15 16.36
N ALA A 109 -17.03 -3.92 16.03
CA ALA A 109 -17.26 -3.37 14.70
C ALA A 109 -16.52 -4.18 13.61
N TYR A 110 -15.29 -4.62 13.90
CA TYR A 110 -14.54 -5.50 13.00
C TYR A 110 -15.18 -6.89 12.87
N ASP A 111 -15.59 -7.51 13.99
CA ASP A 111 -16.25 -8.81 13.97
C ASP A 111 -17.59 -8.76 13.22
N ASP A 112 -18.37 -7.69 13.42
CA ASP A 112 -19.62 -7.44 12.71
C ASP A 112 -19.38 -7.24 11.21
N TYR A 113 -18.31 -6.52 10.82
CA TYR A 113 -17.89 -6.40 9.43
C TYR A 113 -17.48 -7.75 8.83
N MET A 114 -16.64 -8.52 9.54
CA MET A 114 -16.17 -9.83 9.10
C MET A 114 -17.32 -10.82 8.94
N ALA A 115 -18.33 -10.77 9.80
CA ALA A 115 -19.56 -11.56 9.68
C ALA A 115 -20.40 -11.18 8.46
N GLN A 116 -20.31 -9.93 8.00
CA GLN A 116 -21.00 -9.46 6.79
C GLN A 116 -20.26 -9.84 5.50
N ILE A 117 -18.95 -10.10 5.53
CA ILE A 117 -18.16 -10.41 4.33
C ILE A 117 -18.77 -11.51 3.46
N PRO A 118 -19.19 -12.69 3.98
CA PRO A 118 -19.81 -13.73 3.16
C PRO A 118 -21.10 -13.24 2.47
N ILE A 119 -21.91 -12.45 3.19
CA ILE A 119 -23.17 -11.88 2.69
C ILE A 119 -22.89 -10.87 1.59
N LEU A 120 -21.93 -9.96 1.81
CA LEU A 120 -21.51 -8.96 0.82
C LEU A 120 -20.94 -9.63 -0.44
N LYS A 121 -20.16 -10.71 -0.29
CA LYS A 121 -19.65 -11.49 -1.42
C LYS A 121 -20.78 -12.14 -2.22
N GLU A 122 -21.75 -12.76 -1.55
CA GLU A 122 -22.90 -13.36 -2.21
C GLU A 122 -23.75 -12.30 -2.93
N GLN A 123 -23.97 -11.14 -2.30
CA GLN A 123 -24.67 -10.01 -2.89
C GLN A 123 -23.92 -9.44 -4.11
N ALA A 124 -22.60 -9.27 -4.02
CA ALA A 124 -21.78 -8.82 -5.15
C ALA A 124 -21.85 -9.82 -6.32
N GLU A 125 -21.76 -11.12 -6.04
CA GLU A 125 -21.86 -12.15 -7.07
C GLU A 125 -23.25 -12.20 -7.71
N LYS A 126 -24.32 -12.02 -6.91
CA LYS A 126 -25.69 -11.90 -7.41
C LYS A 126 -25.84 -10.67 -8.31
N SER A 127 -25.39 -9.50 -7.85
CA SER A 127 -25.42 -8.25 -8.63
C SER A 127 -24.63 -8.38 -9.93
N ARG A 128 -23.47 -9.04 -9.90
CA ARG A 128 -22.66 -9.33 -11.10
C ARG A 128 -23.42 -10.21 -12.09
N LYS A 129 -24.02 -11.30 -11.62
CA LYS A 129 -24.85 -12.19 -12.47
C LYS A 129 -26.03 -11.43 -13.07
N GLU A 130 -26.71 -10.61 -12.28
CA GLU A 130 -27.85 -9.81 -12.73
C GLU A 130 -27.45 -8.77 -13.77
N TYR A 131 -26.39 -8.00 -13.53
CA TYR A 131 -25.90 -6.98 -14.45
C TYR A 131 -25.48 -7.59 -15.79
N PHE A 132 -24.60 -8.60 -15.78
CA PHE A 132 -24.10 -9.21 -17.01
C PHE A 132 -25.11 -10.14 -17.72
N SER A 133 -26.20 -10.54 -17.06
CA SER A 133 -27.30 -11.27 -17.73
C SER A 133 -27.99 -10.42 -18.80
N LYS A 134 -27.89 -9.09 -18.69
CA LYS A 134 -28.41 -8.14 -19.68
C LYS A 134 -27.54 -8.03 -20.93
N ASN A 135 -26.38 -8.71 -20.95
CA ASN A 135 -25.37 -8.64 -22.00
C ASN A 135 -24.98 -7.18 -22.36
N PRO A 136 -24.52 -6.39 -21.39
CA PRO A 136 -24.08 -5.03 -21.66
C PRO A 136 -22.91 -5.04 -22.66
N THR A 137 -22.87 -4.06 -23.54
CA THR A 137 -21.70 -3.80 -24.39
C THR A 137 -20.56 -3.22 -23.55
N TYR A 138 -19.35 -3.25 -24.11
CA TYR A 138 -18.19 -2.62 -23.48
C TYR A 138 -18.42 -1.12 -23.26
N GLU A 139 -19.00 -0.46 -24.26
CA GLU A 139 -19.27 0.98 -24.23
C GLU A 139 -20.33 1.36 -23.19
N GLU A 140 -21.40 0.55 -23.06
CA GLU A 140 -22.41 0.73 -21.99
C GLU A 140 -21.79 0.50 -20.60
N TRP A 141 -20.94 -0.51 -20.47
CA TRP A 141 -20.23 -0.76 -19.21
C TRP A 141 -19.28 0.37 -18.84
N CYS A 142 -18.50 0.91 -19.80
CA CYS A 142 -17.66 2.09 -19.57
C CYS A 142 -18.49 3.32 -19.18
N HIS A 143 -19.66 3.51 -19.81
CA HIS A 143 -20.59 4.57 -19.43
C HIS A 143 -21.02 4.41 -17.96
N ASP A 144 -21.42 3.20 -17.56
CA ASP A 144 -21.83 2.91 -16.20
C ASP A 144 -20.67 3.09 -15.19
N VAL A 145 -19.44 2.74 -15.56
CA VAL A 145 -18.24 2.98 -14.74
C VAL A 145 -18.08 4.48 -14.50
N ALA A 146 -18.14 5.28 -15.57
CA ALA A 146 -18.01 6.73 -15.47
C ALA A 146 -19.13 7.35 -14.63
N CYS A 147 -20.38 6.89 -14.80
CA CYS A 147 -21.49 7.27 -13.93
C CYS A 147 -21.21 6.95 -12.46
N LYS A 148 -20.67 5.75 -12.17
CA LYS A 148 -20.32 5.35 -10.79
C LYS A 148 -19.18 6.15 -10.20
N ILE A 149 -18.19 6.54 -10.99
CA ILE A 149 -17.14 7.46 -10.55
C ILE A 149 -17.75 8.81 -10.16
N MET A 150 -18.70 9.32 -10.95
CA MET A 150 -19.35 10.61 -10.69
C MET A 150 -20.35 10.58 -9.51
N GLU A 151 -20.74 9.41 -9.01
CA GLU A 151 -21.51 9.31 -7.76
C GLU A 151 -20.65 9.66 -6.52
N ASP A 152 -19.32 9.57 -6.64
CA ASP A 152 -18.40 9.96 -5.57
C ASP A 152 -18.31 11.48 -5.43
N GLU A 153 -18.39 11.97 -4.19
CA GLU A 153 -18.42 13.40 -3.89
C GLU A 153 -17.14 14.11 -4.33
N TRP A 154 -15.97 13.46 -4.23
CA TRP A 154 -14.72 14.05 -4.66
C TRP A 154 -14.69 14.17 -6.18
N TYR A 155 -14.97 13.10 -6.92
CA TYR A 155 -14.92 13.15 -8.39
C TYR A 155 -15.93 14.14 -8.97
N SER A 156 -17.15 14.18 -8.45
CA SER A 156 -18.16 15.15 -8.91
C SER A 156 -17.75 16.62 -8.73
N GLN A 157 -16.86 16.92 -7.79
CA GLN A 157 -16.34 18.28 -7.55
C GLN A 157 -15.09 18.62 -8.35
N TYR A 158 -14.25 17.62 -8.67
CA TYR A 158 -12.89 17.85 -9.21
C TYR A 158 -12.65 17.29 -10.62
N THR A 159 -13.59 16.52 -11.18
CA THR A 159 -13.53 16.03 -12.56
C THR A 159 -14.86 16.24 -13.29
N SER A 160 -14.93 15.81 -14.55
CA SER A 160 -16.17 15.74 -15.33
C SER A 160 -16.29 14.42 -16.06
N MET A 161 -17.49 14.09 -16.52
CA MET A 161 -17.72 12.91 -17.35
C MET A 161 -16.85 12.92 -18.61
N GLU A 162 -16.70 14.08 -19.26
CA GLU A 162 -15.87 14.23 -20.45
C GLU A 162 -14.41 13.89 -20.15
N LYS A 163 -13.88 14.37 -19.02
CA LYS A 163 -12.50 14.08 -18.62
C LYS A 163 -12.30 12.61 -18.31
N ILE A 164 -13.25 11.98 -17.60
CA ILE A 164 -13.21 10.52 -17.34
C ILE A 164 -13.19 9.75 -18.67
N TYR A 165 -14.02 10.14 -19.64
CA TYR A 165 -14.01 9.49 -20.95
C TYR A 165 -12.72 9.71 -21.74
N ASP A 166 -12.08 10.86 -21.59
CA ASP A 166 -10.78 11.10 -22.21
C ASP A 166 -9.70 10.23 -21.57
N ASP A 167 -9.71 10.07 -20.25
CA ASP A 167 -8.84 9.13 -19.54
C ASP A 167 -9.08 7.68 -20.00
N MET A 168 -10.34 7.26 -20.18
CA MET A 168 -10.70 5.92 -20.69
C MET A 168 -10.16 5.61 -22.10
N LYS A 169 -9.81 6.62 -22.89
CA LYS A 169 -9.22 6.46 -24.24
C LYS A 169 -7.71 6.33 -24.20
N ASP A 170 -7.07 6.57 -23.05
CA ASP A 170 -5.66 6.27 -22.92
C ASP A 170 -5.42 4.78 -23.18
N LYS A 171 -4.38 4.45 -23.94
CA LYS A 171 -4.16 3.08 -24.40
C LYS A 171 -3.92 2.10 -23.26
N PHE A 172 -3.28 2.55 -22.18
CA PHE A 172 -3.04 1.70 -21.02
C PHE A 172 -4.36 1.48 -20.27
N ILE A 173 -5.09 2.55 -20.00
CA ILE A 173 -6.38 2.49 -19.30
C ILE A 173 -7.40 1.66 -20.09
N GLU A 174 -7.52 1.85 -21.39
CA GLU A 174 -8.42 1.07 -22.24
C GLU A 174 -8.10 -0.43 -22.19
N SER A 175 -6.80 -0.79 -22.18
CA SER A 175 -6.38 -2.19 -22.07
C SER A 175 -6.81 -2.82 -20.76
N GLU A 176 -6.61 -2.13 -19.63
CA GLU A 176 -7.04 -2.59 -18.31
C GLU A 176 -8.56 -2.71 -18.22
N LEU A 177 -9.29 -1.70 -18.70
CA LEU A 177 -10.75 -1.70 -18.72
C LEU A 177 -11.33 -2.84 -19.57
N ARG A 178 -10.69 -3.17 -20.70
CA ARG A 178 -11.10 -4.33 -21.52
C ARG A 178 -10.85 -5.65 -20.79
N PHE A 179 -9.73 -5.77 -20.09
CA PHE A 179 -9.46 -6.93 -19.25
C PHE A 179 -10.52 -7.07 -18.15
N ASP A 180 -10.82 -5.99 -17.44
CA ASP A 180 -11.81 -5.98 -16.36
C ASP A 180 -13.24 -6.28 -16.84
N PHE A 181 -13.62 -5.76 -18.01
CA PHE A 181 -14.88 -6.11 -18.65
C PHE A 181 -14.94 -7.60 -19.01
N SER A 182 -13.84 -8.17 -19.51
CA SER A 182 -13.76 -9.61 -19.84
C SER A 182 -13.86 -10.52 -18.60
N GLU A 183 -13.31 -10.05 -17.47
CA GLU A 183 -13.43 -10.69 -16.16
C GLU A 183 -14.79 -10.43 -15.49
N LYS A 184 -15.68 -9.70 -16.17
CA LYS A 184 -17.03 -9.37 -15.70
C LYS A 184 -17.03 -8.63 -14.36
N LYS A 185 -16.07 -7.73 -14.16
CA LYS A 185 -16.10 -6.83 -13.00
C LYS A 185 -17.26 -5.84 -13.13
N LEU A 186 -17.93 -5.57 -12.01
CA LEU A 186 -19.03 -4.61 -11.96
C LEU A 186 -18.48 -3.17 -12.14
N PRO A 187 -19.27 -2.27 -12.75
CA PRO A 187 -18.88 -0.87 -12.87
C PRO A 187 -18.46 -0.20 -11.56
N ALA A 188 -19.13 -0.52 -10.46
CA ALA A 188 -18.82 0.02 -9.14
C ALA A 188 -17.48 -0.50 -8.57
N GLU A 189 -17.07 -1.73 -8.91
CA GLU A 189 -15.77 -2.27 -8.49
C GLU A 189 -14.63 -1.45 -9.12
N ILE A 190 -14.78 -1.11 -10.41
CA ILE A 190 -13.80 -0.30 -11.15
C ILE A 190 -13.82 1.16 -10.70
N ALA A 191 -15.00 1.73 -10.46
CA ALA A 191 -15.11 3.11 -9.99
C ALA A 191 -14.34 3.34 -8.67
N CYS A 192 -14.38 2.40 -7.74
CA CYS A 192 -13.61 2.48 -6.48
C CYS A 192 -12.09 2.41 -6.68
N GLU A 193 -11.63 1.80 -7.78
CA GLU A 193 -10.23 1.63 -8.15
C GLU A 193 -9.77 2.66 -9.19
N TRP A 194 -10.65 3.59 -9.61
CA TRP A 194 -10.36 4.51 -10.71
C TRP A 194 -9.10 5.36 -10.50
N TRP A 195 -8.84 5.78 -9.26
CA TRP A 195 -7.62 6.52 -8.89
C TRP A 195 -6.34 5.66 -8.95
N ILE A 196 -6.45 4.33 -8.93
CA ILE A 196 -5.32 3.41 -9.13
C ILE A 196 -5.06 3.22 -10.62
N ILE A 197 -6.12 3.13 -11.41
CA ILE A 197 -6.04 2.89 -12.86
C ILE A 197 -5.47 4.11 -13.60
N THR A 198 -5.69 5.31 -13.08
CA THR A 198 -5.34 6.58 -13.73
C THR A 198 -4.03 7.23 -13.24
N PHE A 199 -3.30 6.63 -12.29
CA PHE A 199 -2.04 7.15 -11.73
C PHE A 199 -0.90 6.13 -11.83
#